data_AF-A0A936SMS1-F1
#
_entry.id   AF-A0A936SMS1-F1
#
_cell.length_a   1.000
_cell.length_b   1.000
_cell.length_c   1.000
_cell.angle_alpha   90.00
_cell.angle_beta   90.00
_cell.angle_gamma   90.00
#
_symmetry.space_group_name_H-M   'P 1'
#
loop_
_entity.id
_entity.type
_entity.pdbx_description
1 polymer ?
#
loop_
_entity_poly.entity_id
_entity_poly.type
_entity_poly.pdbx_seq_one_letter_code
_entity_poly.pdbx_strand_id
1 'polypeptide(L)'
;MTTVLIPAKELVTAFAEVSNGAEPAIAEGYPYRVEITIEGVADLLFHRWNNEAVEEKAKAAKGSTAKKTDDIESYVYRAPNGNIALPGEYLRQATIHAAKFRQDPRSPRKSAMDLFKAAIVNLTPVADLGSASWDYLDRRRVVVQRAAVTRTRPAMLAGWRATFELLCNLPEYIPPQMLNEVISNAGRLVGVGDFRPTYGRFVVAHFGVLD
;
A
#
# COMPACT_ATOMS: atom_id res chain seq x y z
N MET A 1 8.16 18.62 -89.14
CA MET A 1 7.72 17.59 -88.18
C MET A 1 8.19 18.02 -86.80
N THR A 2 7.28 18.56 -86.00
CA THR A 2 7.60 19.13 -84.68
C THR A 2 7.41 18.04 -83.63
N THR A 3 8.51 17.54 -83.08
CA THR A 3 8.48 16.54 -82.01
C THR A 3 8.32 17.24 -80.67
N VAL A 4 7.17 17.05 -80.04
CA VAL A 4 6.88 17.51 -78.68
C VAL A 4 7.52 16.52 -77.70
N LEU A 5 8.46 16.99 -76.88
CA LEU A 5 9.00 16.23 -75.75
C LEU A 5 8.08 16.43 -74.53
N ILE A 6 7.47 15.35 -74.05
CA ILE A 6 6.72 15.32 -72.79
C ILE A 6 7.73 15.05 -71.66
N PRO A 7 7.79 15.85 -70.58
CA PRO A 7 8.69 15.59 -69.48
C PRO A 7 8.23 14.36 -68.67
N ALA A 8 9.20 13.53 -68.27
CA ALA A 8 8.96 12.36 -67.44
C ALA A 8 8.44 12.79 -66.05
N LYS A 9 7.36 12.15 -65.61
CA LYS A 9 6.74 12.36 -64.30
C LYS A 9 7.65 11.72 -63.24
N GLU A 10 8.29 12.53 -62.39
CA GLU A 10 9.01 12.04 -61.21
C GLU A 10 8.05 11.27 -60.31
N LEU A 11 8.32 9.97 -60.16
CA LEU A 11 7.67 9.10 -59.19
C LEU A 11 8.23 9.43 -57.81
N VAL A 12 7.57 10.34 -57.09
CA VAL A 12 7.84 10.59 -55.68
C VAL A 12 7.48 9.33 -54.91
N THR A 13 8.50 8.53 -54.57
CA THR A 13 8.33 7.37 -53.69
C THR A 13 8.37 7.92 -52.27
N ALA A 14 7.20 8.19 -51.70
CA ALA A 14 7.11 8.50 -50.28
C ALA A 14 7.49 7.24 -49.50
N PHE A 15 8.73 7.17 -49.02
CA PHE A 15 9.08 6.27 -47.93
C PHE A 15 8.37 6.82 -46.69
N ALA A 16 7.17 6.33 -46.40
CA ALA A 16 6.60 6.49 -45.09
C ALA A 16 7.53 5.75 -44.12
N GLU A 17 8.33 6.49 -43.35
CA GLU A 17 9.01 5.92 -42.20
C GLU A 17 7.94 5.26 -41.33
N VAL A 18 8.01 3.93 -41.19
CA VAL A 18 7.20 3.20 -40.23
C VAL A 18 7.74 3.57 -38.85
N SER A 19 7.30 4.72 -38.33
CA SER A 19 7.67 5.14 -36.99
C SER A 19 6.75 4.47 -35.98
N ASN A 20 7.33 3.92 -34.92
CA ASN A 20 6.61 3.44 -33.74
C ASN A 20 6.08 4.62 -32.89
N GLY A 21 5.50 5.66 -33.50
CA GLY A 21 5.02 6.85 -32.79
C GLY A 21 3.96 6.58 -31.72
N ALA A 22 3.34 5.39 -31.73
CA ALA A 22 2.38 4.93 -30.73
C ALA A 22 3.01 4.10 -29.59
N GLU A 23 4.30 3.74 -29.65
CA GLU A 23 4.99 2.94 -28.65
C GLU A 23 4.96 3.55 -27.24
N PRO A 24 5.09 4.88 -27.04
CA PRO A 24 4.92 5.49 -25.73
C PRO A 24 3.50 5.31 -25.14
N ALA A 25 2.47 5.42 -25.98
CA ALA A 25 1.07 5.26 -25.55
C ALA A 25 0.72 3.80 -25.24
N ILE A 26 1.36 2.85 -25.93
CA ILE A 26 1.23 1.41 -25.64
C ILE A 26 1.99 1.08 -24.34
N ALA A 27 3.16 1.69 -24.14
CA ALA A 27 3.97 1.50 -22.93
C ALA A 27 3.27 1.98 -21.66
N GLU A 28 2.51 3.08 -21.73
CA GLU A 28 1.64 3.57 -20.65
C GLU A 28 0.51 2.59 -20.26
N GLY A 29 0.22 1.60 -21.11
CA GLY A 29 -0.75 0.54 -20.85
C GLY A 29 -0.17 -0.69 -20.14
N TYR A 30 1.15 -0.79 -19.95
CA TYR A 30 1.74 -1.95 -19.28
C TYR A 30 1.71 -1.82 -17.76
N PRO A 31 1.41 -2.91 -17.03
CA PRO A 31 1.55 -2.94 -15.58
C PRO A 31 2.92 -2.43 -15.13
N TYR A 32 2.93 -1.56 -14.13
CA TYR A 32 4.17 -1.04 -13.56
C TYR A 32 4.29 -1.41 -12.08
N ARG A 33 5.53 -1.56 -11.63
CA ARG A 33 5.84 -1.73 -10.22
C ARG A 33 6.36 -0.43 -9.64
N VAL A 34 6.17 -0.27 -8.35
CA VAL A 34 6.71 0.85 -7.58
C VAL A 34 7.33 0.35 -6.30
N GLU A 35 8.46 0.93 -5.93
CA GLU A 35 9.01 0.87 -4.58
C GLU A 35 8.58 2.12 -3.80
N ILE A 36 8.04 1.92 -2.61
CA ILE A 36 7.56 2.98 -1.73
C ILE A 36 8.21 2.81 -0.37
N THR A 37 8.87 3.85 0.12
CA THR A 37 9.24 3.95 1.54
C THR A 37 8.30 4.93 2.21
N ILE A 38 7.67 4.51 3.30
CA ILE A 38 6.87 5.39 4.17
C ILE A 38 7.59 5.65 5.48
N GLU A 39 7.37 6.84 6.05
CA GLU A 39 7.90 7.23 7.35
C GLU A 39 6.75 7.69 8.27
N GLY A 40 6.75 7.17 9.49
CA GLY A 40 5.75 7.45 10.50
C GLY A 40 5.84 8.86 11.05
N VAL A 41 4.75 9.63 10.95
CA VAL A 41 4.59 10.95 11.60
C VAL A 41 3.77 10.87 12.90
N ALA A 42 3.31 9.67 13.24
CA ALA A 42 2.70 9.33 14.52
C ALA A 42 3.20 7.94 14.94
N ASP A 43 3.12 7.65 16.23
CA ASP A 43 3.46 6.34 16.78
C ASP A 43 2.70 5.22 16.07
N LEU A 44 3.31 4.05 15.94
CA LEU A 44 2.72 2.84 15.37
C LEU A 44 2.28 1.91 16.49
N LEU A 45 1.01 1.51 16.49
CA LEU A 45 0.44 0.59 17.47
C LEU A 45 0.13 -0.76 16.83
N PHE A 46 0.59 -1.85 17.47
CA PHE A 46 0.40 -3.19 16.94
C PHE A 46 -0.71 -3.95 17.68
N HIS A 47 -1.47 -4.75 16.93
CA HIS A 47 -2.50 -5.63 17.48
C HIS A 47 -2.85 -6.72 16.46
N ARG A 48 -1.84 -7.46 16.01
CA ARG A 48 -2.02 -8.59 15.09
C ARG A 48 -2.99 -9.63 15.68
N TRP A 49 -3.82 -10.18 14.82
CA TRP A 49 -4.57 -11.40 15.14
C TRP A 49 -3.67 -12.63 14.97
N ASN A 50 -3.51 -13.41 16.03
CA ASN A 50 -2.81 -14.68 16.03
C ASN A 50 -3.77 -15.82 16.40
N ASN A 51 -3.99 -16.74 15.47
CA ASN A 51 -4.95 -17.83 15.64
C ASN A 51 -4.61 -18.76 16.82
N GLU A 52 -3.33 -19.11 16.96
CA GLU A 52 -2.84 -20.01 18.01
C GLU A 52 -3.01 -19.35 19.38
N ALA A 53 -2.53 -18.12 19.55
CA ALA A 53 -2.67 -17.37 20.80
C ALA A 53 -4.15 -17.16 21.18
N VAL A 54 -5.03 -16.94 20.20
CA VAL A 54 -6.47 -16.83 20.44
C VAL A 54 -7.07 -18.16 20.88
N GLU A 55 -6.70 -19.26 20.23
CA GLU A 55 -7.19 -20.60 20.57
C GLU A 55 -6.71 -21.03 21.97
N GLU A 56 -5.43 -20.80 22.29
CA GLU A 56 -4.86 -21.05 23.61
C GLU A 56 -5.59 -20.25 24.70
N LYS A 57 -5.85 -18.97 24.45
CA LYS A 57 -6.59 -18.11 25.39
C LYS A 57 -8.05 -18.55 25.54
N ALA A 58 -8.66 -19.07 24.48
CA ALA A 58 -10.00 -19.64 24.54
C ALA A 58 -10.03 -20.90 25.42
N LYS A 59 -9.05 -21.81 25.25
CA LYS A 59 -8.89 -23.05 26.04
C LYS A 59 -8.49 -22.82 27.49
N ALA A 60 -7.81 -21.71 27.80
CA ALA A 60 -7.35 -21.40 29.15
C ALA A 60 -8.51 -21.37 30.18
N ALA A 61 -8.22 -21.87 31.38
CA ALA A 61 -9.18 -21.96 32.47
C ALA A 61 -9.80 -20.59 32.80
N LYS A 62 -11.10 -20.58 33.11
CA LYS A 62 -11.82 -19.35 33.46
C LYS A 62 -11.17 -18.69 34.68
N GLY A 63 -10.84 -17.40 34.55
CA GLY A 63 -10.23 -16.62 35.63
C GLY A 63 -8.71 -16.77 35.79
N SER A 64 -8.06 -17.64 35.01
CA SER A 64 -6.60 -17.82 35.02
C SER A 64 -5.85 -16.57 34.58
N THR A 65 -4.57 -16.50 34.95
CA THR A 65 -3.65 -15.43 34.52
C THR A 65 -3.58 -15.35 33.00
N ALA A 66 -3.40 -16.49 32.32
CA ALA A 66 -3.37 -16.55 30.84
C ALA A 66 -4.62 -15.95 30.17
N LYS A 67 -5.80 -16.05 30.80
CA LYS A 67 -7.02 -15.45 30.27
C LYS A 67 -7.10 -13.93 30.48
N LYS A 68 -6.39 -13.42 31.49
CA LYS A 68 -6.41 -12.01 31.93
C LYS A 68 -5.24 -11.18 31.40
N THR A 69 -4.11 -11.80 31.08
CA THR A 69 -2.93 -11.15 30.52
C THR A 69 -2.97 -11.16 29.00
N ASP A 70 -2.31 -10.19 28.38
CA ASP A 70 -2.12 -10.17 26.94
C ASP A 70 -0.78 -10.83 26.59
N ASP A 71 -0.77 -11.56 25.47
CA ASP A 71 0.45 -12.09 24.87
C ASP A 71 0.97 -11.04 23.89
N ILE A 72 1.93 -10.24 24.36
CA ILE A 72 2.44 -9.06 23.65
C ILE A 72 3.11 -9.46 22.33
N GLU A 73 3.84 -10.58 22.32
CA GLU A 73 4.58 -11.03 21.13
C GLU A 73 3.62 -11.47 20.02
N SER A 74 2.47 -12.05 20.38
CA SER A 74 1.44 -12.44 19.41
C SER A 74 0.89 -11.24 18.60
N TYR A 75 1.05 -10.01 19.10
CA TYR A 75 0.54 -8.79 18.47
C TYR A 75 1.44 -8.21 17.39
N VAL A 76 2.66 -8.72 17.20
CA VAL A 76 3.57 -8.24 16.17
C VAL A 76 3.72 -9.25 15.01
N TYR A 77 4.07 -8.72 13.85
CA TYR A 77 4.62 -9.53 12.77
C TYR A 77 6.15 -9.50 12.87
N ARG A 78 6.78 -10.59 12.42
CA ARG A 78 8.24 -10.71 12.37
C ARG A 78 8.70 -10.90 10.93
N ALA A 79 9.73 -10.17 10.54
CA ALA A 79 10.47 -10.41 9.31
C ALA A 79 11.40 -11.63 9.49
N PRO A 80 11.91 -12.23 8.41
CA PRO A 80 12.81 -13.38 8.49
C PRO A 80 14.08 -13.16 9.34
N ASN A 81 14.53 -11.91 9.47
CA ASN A 81 15.67 -11.52 10.30
C ASN A 81 15.32 -11.31 11.78
N GLY A 82 14.07 -11.53 12.19
CA GLY A 82 13.60 -11.38 13.58
C GLY A 82 13.13 -9.97 13.95
N ASN A 83 13.29 -8.99 13.06
CA ASN A 83 12.78 -7.65 13.30
C ASN A 83 11.24 -7.62 13.29
N ILE A 84 10.67 -6.65 14.01
CA ILE A 84 9.26 -6.31 13.88
C ILE A 84 9.00 -5.88 12.44
N ALA A 85 7.88 -6.33 11.89
CA ALA A 85 7.51 -6.04 10.53
C ALA A 85 6.09 -5.49 10.42
N LEU A 86 5.83 -4.81 9.31
CA LEU A 86 4.54 -4.25 8.93
C LEU A 86 4.02 -4.99 7.69
N PRO A 87 2.84 -5.64 7.73
CA PRO A 87 2.32 -6.32 6.54
C PRO A 87 2.09 -5.34 5.38
N GLY A 88 2.48 -5.69 4.16
CA GLY A 88 2.22 -4.84 2.99
C GLY A 88 0.73 -4.65 2.69
N GLU A 89 -0.11 -5.60 3.13
CA GLU A 89 -1.56 -5.46 3.05
C GLU A 89 -2.07 -4.26 3.87
N TYR A 90 -1.36 -3.84 4.92
CA TYR A 90 -1.74 -2.64 5.68
C TYR A 90 -1.62 -1.39 4.83
N LEU A 91 -0.51 -1.24 4.08
CA LEU A 91 -0.33 -0.13 3.16
C LEU A 91 -1.36 -0.21 2.02
N ARG A 92 -1.54 -1.38 1.42
CA ARG A 92 -2.51 -1.58 0.33
C ARG A 92 -3.93 -1.22 0.76
N GLN A 93 -4.40 -1.69 1.91
CA GLN A 93 -5.74 -1.35 2.41
C GLN A 93 -5.87 0.13 2.78
N ALA A 94 -4.83 0.75 3.33
CA ALA A 94 -4.82 2.19 3.58
C ALA A 94 -4.99 2.97 2.27
N THR A 95 -4.28 2.58 1.22
CA THR A 95 -4.38 3.16 -0.13
C THR A 95 -5.78 2.99 -0.73
N ILE A 96 -6.36 1.78 -0.65
CA ILE A 96 -7.73 1.50 -1.13
C ILE A 96 -8.74 2.38 -0.39
N HIS A 97 -8.65 2.47 0.94
CA HIS A 97 -9.56 3.31 1.73
C HIS A 97 -9.39 4.81 1.44
N ALA A 98 -8.17 5.27 1.14
CA ALA A 98 -7.93 6.65 0.72
C ALA A 98 -8.54 6.95 -0.66
N ALA A 99 -8.54 5.98 -1.58
CA ALA A 99 -9.16 6.10 -2.89
C ALA A 99 -10.70 6.28 -2.83
N LYS A 100 -11.35 6.01 -1.68
CA LYS A 100 -12.77 6.34 -1.46
C LYS A 100 -13.06 7.83 -1.62
N PHE A 101 -12.10 8.69 -1.35
CA PHE A 101 -12.24 10.16 -1.45
C PHE A 101 -11.91 10.70 -2.85
N ARG A 102 -11.68 9.83 -3.83
CA ARG A 102 -11.49 10.17 -5.23
C ARG A 102 -12.64 9.64 -6.07
N GLN A 103 -13.01 10.35 -7.12
CA GLN A 103 -13.98 9.90 -8.12
C GLN A 103 -13.32 8.86 -9.04
N ASP A 104 -14.04 7.80 -9.39
CA ASP A 104 -13.57 6.84 -10.40
C ASP A 104 -13.58 7.53 -11.79
N PRO A 105 -12.45 7.55 -12.52
CA PRO A 105 -12.39 8.17 -13.85
C PRO A 105 -13.34 7.53 -14.87
N ARG A 106 -13.77 6.29 -14.61
CA ARG A 106 -14.70 5.53 -15.47
C ARG A 106 -16.16 5.77 -15.12
N SER A 107 -16.46 6.41 -13.99
CA SER A 107 -17.85 6.62 -13.56
C SER A 107 -18.01 7.83 -12.63
N PRO A 108 -18.82 8.84 -13.02
CA PRO A 108 -18.98 10.04 -12.20
C PRO A 108 -19.75 9.80 -10.89
N ARG A 109 -20.36 8.62 -10.72
CA ARG A 109 -21.20 8.29 -9.54
C ARG A 109 -20.48 7.40 -8.52
N LYS A 110 -19.26 6.94 -8.81
CA LYS A 110 -18.53 6.00 -7.95
C LYS A 110 -17.23 6.61 -7.44
N SER A 111 -16.80 6.17 -6.26
CA SER A 111 -15.44 6.41 -5.80
C SER A 111 -14.46 5.46 -6.47
N ALA A 112 -13.19 5.85 -6.56
CA ALA A 112 -12.10 5.02 -7.09
C ALA A 112 -11.71 3.84 -6.17
N MET A 113 -12.36 3.64 -5.02
CA MET A 113 -12.03 2.55 -4.08
C MET A 113 -12.00 1.17 -4.74
N ASP A 114 -13.04 0.80 -5.51
CA ASP A 114 -13.10 -0.50 -6.17
C ASP A 114 -12.08 -0.63 -7.31
N LEU A 115 -11.80 0.47 -8.01
CA LEU A 115 -10.72 0.56 -9.00
C LEU A 115 -9.38 0.22 -8.35
N PHE A 116 -9.01 0.91 -7.27
CA PHE A 116 -7.75 0.67 -6.56
C PHE A 116 -7.67 -0.73 -5.96
N LYS A 117 -8.80 -1.27 -5.48
CA LYS A 117 -8.86 -2.65 -4.97
C LYS A 117 -8.57 -3.68 -6.05
N ALA A 118 -9.04 -3.45 -7.27
CA ALA A 118 -8.74 -4.33 -8.40
C ALA A 118 -7.32 -4.11 -8.97
N ALA A 119 -6.87 -2.86 -8.96
CA ALA A 119 -5.65 -2.44 -9.66
C ALA A 119 -4.35 -2.73 -8.90
N ILE A 120 -4.38 -2.55 -7.57
CA ILE A 120 -3.18 -2.58 -6.76
C ILE A 120 -2.98 -3.97 -6.17
N VAL A 121 -1.79 -4.53 -6.39
CA VAL A 121 -1.35 -5.81 -5.85
C VAL A 121 -0.16 -5.56 -4.92
N ASN A 122 -0.22 -6.12 -3.72
CA ASN A 122 0.87 -6.07 -2.76
C ASN A 122 1.91 -7.14 -3.10
N LEU A 123 3.16 -6.75 -3.31
CA LEU A 123 4.27 -7.68 -3.56
C LEU A 123 5.14 -7.91 -2.31
N THR A 124 4.96 -7.13 -1.24
CA THR A 124 5.70 -7.25 0.02
C THR A 124 4.83 -7.91 1.09
N PRO A 125 5.01 -9.20 1.41
CA PRO A 125 4.20 -9.85 2.45
C PRO A 125 4.32 -9.15 3.80
N VAL A 126 5.56 -8.86 4.20
CA VAL A 126 5.93 -8.13 5.41
C VAL A 126 7.12 -7.22 5.12
N ALA A 127 7.06 -5.96 5.55
CA ALA A 127 8.12 -4.98 5.45
C ALA A 127 8.84 -4.85 6.79
N ASP A 128 10.17 -4.96 6.78
CA ASP A 128 11.00 -4.80 7.97
C ASP A 128 10.95 -3.35 8.50
N LEU A 129 10.80 -3.17 9.82
CA LEU A 129 10.83 -1.88 10.51
C LEU A 129 12.22 -1.53 11.10
N GLY A 130 13.21 -2.42 10.95
CA GLY A 130 14.61 -2.18 11.34
C GLY A 130 14.90 -2.38 12.82
N SER A 131 13.96 -2.90 13.60
CA SER A 131 14.14 -3.14 15.04
C SER A 131 13.56 -4.48 15.48
N ALA A 132 14.30 -5.20 16.33
CA ALA A 132 13.83 -6.41 16.99
C ALA A 132 12.88 -6.13 18.18
N SER A 133 12.83 -4.90 18.68
CA SER A 133 12.04 -4.52 19.84
C SER A 133 11.12 -3.34 19.57
N TRP A 134 10.01 -3.26 20.30
CA TRP A 134 9.14 -2.09 20.37
C TRP A 134 9.68 -1.08 21.37
N ASP A 135 9.29 0.19 21.22
CA ASP A 135 9.80 1.28 22.06
C ASP A 135 9.07 1.36 23.41
N TYR A 136 7.77 1.07 23.43
CA TYR A 136 6.97 1.10 24.65
C TYR A 136 5.73 0.20 24.57
N LEU A 137 5.09 0.00 25.72
CA LEU A 137 3.82 -0.72 25.84
C LEU A 137 2.68 0.26 26.10
N ASP A 138 1.75 0.35 25.15
CA ASP A 138 0.50 1.08 25.33
C ASP A 138 -0.46 0.28 26.20
N ARG A 139 -0.83 0.82 27.36
CA ARG A 139 -1.81 0.20 28.26
C ARG A 139 -3.03 1.10 28.44
N ARG A 140 -4.18 0.69 27.91
CA ARG A 140 -5.43 1.45 28.04
C ARG A 140 -6.66 0.57 28.07
N ARG A 141 -7.76 1.13 28.59
CA ARG A 141 -9.08 0.50 28.55
C ARG A 141 -9.60 0.50 27.11
N VAL A 142 -10.03 -0.67 26.65
CA VAL A 142 -10.76 -0.86 25.39
C VAL A 142 -12.10 -1.54 25.66
N VAL A 143 -13.05 -1.39 24.74
CA VAL A 143 -14.36 -2.04 24.83
C VAL A 143 -14.37 -3.26 23.92
N VAL A 144 -14.57 -4.45 24.51
CA VAL A 144 -14.70 -5.71 23.78
C VAL A 144 -16.07 -6.30 24.09
N GLN A 145 -16.95 -6.39 23.10
CA GLN A 145 -18.31 -6.92 23.27
C GLN A 145 -19.05 -6.31 24.48
N ARG A 146 -18.97 -4.98 24.63
CA ARG A 146 -19.52 -4.18 25.75
C ARG A 146 -18.77 -4.30 27.10
N ALA A 147 -17.82 -5.22 27.24
CA ALA A 147 -16.98 -5.32 28.44
C ALA A 147 -15.79 -4.35 28.38
N ALA A 148 -15.45 -3.74 29.52
CA ALA A 148 -14.24 -2.96 29.68
C ALA A 148 -13.05 -3.90 29.94
N VAL A 149 -12.10 -3.93 29.01
CA VAL A 149 -10.89 -4.75 29.13
C VAL A 149 -9.67 -3.85 29.04
N THR A 150 -8.73 -3.99 29.96
CA THR A 150 -7.43 -3.32 29.82
C THR A 150 -6.59 -4.14 28.85
N ARG A 151 -6.12 -3.52 27.78
CA ARG A 151 -5.18 -4.15 26.84
C ARG A 151 -3.81 -3.52 26.96
N THR A 152 -2.78 -4.35 26.81
CA THR A 152 -1.37 -3.95 26.73
C THR A 152 -0.84 -4.33 25.35
N ARG A 153 -0.45 -3.34 24.55
CA ARG A 153 -0.02 -3.52 23.15
C ARG A 153 1.36 -2.94 22.93
N PRO A 154 2.22 -3.58 22.12
CA PRO A 154 3.50 -2.98 21.77
C PRO A 154 3.29 -1.80 20.81
N ALA A 155 4.19 -0.83 20.88
CA ALA A 155 4.17 0.35 20.04
C ALA A 155 5.58 0.84 19.70
N MET A 156 5.72 1.44 18.52
CA MET A 156 6.93 2.18 18.12
C MET A 156 6.62 3.67 18.06
N LEU A 157 7.59 4.49 18.44
CA LEU A 157 7.52 5.95 18.34
C LEU A 157 7.51 6.39 16.87
N ALA A 158 7.00 7.59 16.60
CA ALA A 158 7.13 8.23 15.30
C ALA A 158 8.59 8.25 14.80
N GLY A 159 8.77 8.17 13.48
CA GLY A 159 10.07 7.96 12.82
C GLY A 159 10.32 6.52 12.37
N TRP A 160 9.41 5.58 12.65
CA TRP A 160 9.45 4.24 12.05
C TRP A 160 9.39 4.32 10.52
N ARG A 161 10.09 3.41 9.83
CA ARG A 161 10.16 3.37 8.36
C ARG A 161 9.90 1.96 7.85
N ALA A 162 9.20 1.86 6.73
CA ALA A 162 8.95 0.59 6.06
C ALA A 162 8.97 0.79 4.54
N THR A 163 9.57 -0.17 3.83
CA THR A 163 9.67 -0.18 2.37
C THR A 163 8.81 -1.31 1.79
N PHE A 164 8.07 -0.99 0.74
CA PHE A 164 7.12 -1.88 0.09
C PHE A 164 7.28 -1.82 -1.43
N GLU A 165 6.95 -2.93 -2.06
CA GLU A 165 6.74 -3.02 -3.50
C GLU A 165 5.25 -3.25 -3.78
N LEU A 166 4.69 -2.43 -4.67
CA LEU A 166 3.33 -2.60 -5.18
C LEU A 166 3.37 -2.72 -6.70
N LEU A 167 2.47 -3.53 -7.25
CA LEU A 167 2.19 -3.61 -8.67
C LEU A 167 0.86 -2.92 -8.96
N CYS A 168 0.83 -2.07 -9.99
CA CYS A 168 -0.39 -1.55 -10.57
C CYS A 168 -0.63 -2.25 -11.91
N ASN A 169 -1.71 -3.02 -12.01
CA ASN A 169 -2.06 -3.77 -13.23
C ASN A 169 -3.06 -3.04 -14.14
N LEU A 170 -3.53 -1.84 -13.76
CA LEU A 170 -4.45 -0.99 -14.54
C LEU A 170 -3.87 0.43 -14.69
N PRO A 171 -2.70 0.58 -15.33
CA PRO A 171 -1.99 1.86 -15.45
C PRO A 171 -2.75 2.93 -16.23
N GLU A 172 -3.61 2.53 -17.16
CA GLU A 172 -4.44 3.43 -17.98
C GLU A 172 -5.45 4.22 -17.14
N TYR A 173 -5.77 3.74 -15.93
CA TYR A 173 -6.63 4.44 -14.98
C TYR A 173 -5.88 4.98 -13.77
N ILE A 174 -4.74 4.37 -13.43
CA ILE A 174 -3.93 4.74 -12.28
C ILE A 174 -2.49 4.97 -12.73
N PRO A 175 -2.16 6.15 -13.27
CA PRO A 175 -0.77 6.50 -13.54
C PRO A 175 0.04 6.60 -12.22
N PRO A 176 1.38 6.43 -12.25
CA PRO A 176 2.22 6.43 -11.05
C PRO A 176 2.03 7.66 -10.15
N GLN A 177 1.84 8.84 -10.73
CA GLN A 177 1.61 10.08 -10.01
C GLN A 177 0.30 10.03 -9.20
N MET A 178 -0.76 9.46 -9.78
CA MET A 178 -2.03 9.26 -9.09
C MET A 178 -1.85 8.28 -7.93
N LEU A 179 -1.15 7.17 -8.14
CA LEU A 179 -0.88 6.19 -7.09
C LEU A 179 -0.14 6.84 -5.91
N ASN A 180 0.93 7.59 -6.17
CA ASN A 180 1.69 8.30 -5.13
C ASN A 180 0.80 9.29 -4.36
N GLU A 181 -0.05 10.06 -5.06
CA GLU A 181 -0.98 11.00 -4.44
C GLU A 181 -2.01 10.30 -3.53
N VAL A 182 -2.49 9.12 -3.94
CA VAL A 182 -3.41 8.31 -3.12
C VAL A 182 -2.71 7.73 -1.90
N ILE A 183 -1.50 7.21 -2.03
CA ILE A 183 -0.71 6.69 -0.91
C ILE A 183 -0.39 7.83 0.08
N SER A 184 -0.05 9.01 -0.42
CA SER A 184 0.17 10.20 0.41
C SER A 184 -1.10 10.58 1.20
N ASN A 185 -2.28 10.51 0.57
CA ASN A 185 -3.55 10.71 1.25
C ASN A 185 -3.87 9.59 2.25
N ALA A 186 -3.46 8.35 1.97
CA ALA A 186 -3.62 7.24 2.90
C ALA A 186 -2.88 7.49 4.21
N GLY A 187 -1.65 8.02 4.14
CA GLY A 187 -0.88 8.37 5.34
C GLY A 187 -1.53 9.45 6.21
N ARG A 188 -2.23 10.41 5.58
CA ARG A 188 -2.91 11.52 6.26
C ARG A 188 -4.29 11.16 6.81
N LEU A 189 -5.08 10.43 6.03
CA LEU A 189 -6.52 10.22 6.28
C LEU A 189 -6.83 8.86 6.90
N VAL A 190 -5.95 7.86 6.70
CA VAL A 190 -6.23 6.46 7.07
C VAL A 190 -5.18 5.90 8.04
N GLY A 191 -3.91 5.87 7.66
CA GLY A 191 -2.83 5.26 8.42
C GLY A 191 -2.78 3.72 8.36
N VAL A 192 -1.81 3.14 9.06
CA VAL A 192 -1.55 1.68 9.20
C VAL A 192 -1.60 1.23 10.67
N GLY A 193 -1.73 -0.07 10.94
CA GLY A 193 -1.77 -0.60 12.32
C GLY A 193 -3.11 -0.45 13.04
N ASP A 194 -3.09 -0.47 14.37
CA ASP A 194 -4.27 -0.35 15.23
C ASP A 194 -4.56 1.11 15.60
N PHE A 195 -5.79 1.42 16.03
CA PHE A 195 -6.24 2.76 16.49
C PHE A 195 -5.98 3.90 15.48
N ARG A 196 -6.03 3.53 14.21
CA ARG A 196 -6.05 4.46 13.07
C ARG A 196 -7.25 5.40 13.12
N PRO A 197 -7.10 6.68 12.70
CA PRO A 197 -5.88 7.32 12.21
C PRO A 197 -5.07 8.02 13.31
N THR A 198 -5.35 7.82 14.60
CA THR A 198 -4.58 8.45 15.68
C THR A 198 -3.15 7.90 15.72
N TYR A 199 -3.00 6.60 15.50
CA TYR A 199 -1.73 5.91 15.33
C TYR A 199 -1.48 5.57 13.85
N GLY A 200 -0.22 5.34 13.51
CA GLY A 200 0.23 4.82 12.23
C GLY A 200 0.01 5.77 11.05
N ARG A 201 -0.08 7.08 11.30
CA ARG A 201 0.01 8.07 10.23
C ARG A 201 1.42 8.09 9.66
N PHE A 202 1.51 8.34 8.36
CA PHE A 202 2.79 8.35 7.67
C PHE A 202 2.82 9.41 6.56
N VAL A 203 4.03 9.67 6.08
CA VAL A 203 4.30 10.37 4.82
C VAL A 203 5.06 9.45 3.88
N VAL A 204 4.97 9.71 2.59
CA VAL A 204 5.79 9.01 1.59
C VAL A 204 7.18 9.63 1.59
N ALA A 205 8.17 8.87 2.04
CA ALA A 205 9.57 9.27 2.07
C ALA A 205 10.29 8.96 0.75
N HIS A 206 9.85 7.92 0.03
CA HIS A 206 10.34 7.57 -1.30
C HIS A 206 9.21 6.96 -2.13
N PHE A 207 9.21 7.29 -3.43
CA PHE A 207 8.35 6.66 -4.44
C PHE A 207 9.15 6.56 -5.74
N GLY A 208 9.49 5.34 -6.14
CA GLY A 208 10.21 5.04 -7.37
C GLY A 208 9.41 4.07 -8.23
N VAL A 209 9.30 4.34 -9.53
CA VAL A 209 8.80 3.35 -10.49
C VAL A 209 9.97 2.41 -10.80
N LEU A 210 9.73 1.11 -10.71
CA LEU A 210 10.71 0.08 -11.01
C LEU A 210 10.59 -0.33 -12.48
N ASP A 211 11.73 -0.55 -13.12
CA ASP A 211 11.82 -1.10 -14.48
C ASP A 211 11.25 -2.53 -14.58
#